data_AF-A0A951YCT5-F1
#
_entry.id   AF-A0A951YCT5-F1
#
_cell.length_a   1.000
_cell.length_b   1.000
_cell.length_c   1.000
_cell.angle_alpha   90.00
_cell.angle_beta   90.00
_cell.angle_gamma   90.00
#
_symmetry.space_group_name_H-M   'P 1'
#
loop_
_entity.id
_entity.type
_entity.pdbx_description
1 polymer ?
#
loop_
_entity_poly.entity_id
_entity_poly.type
_entity_poly.pdbx_seq_one_letter_code
_entity_poly.pdbx_strand_id
1 'polypeptide(L)'
;MKPIVLQTLLTSSSPSCDSVVSYEVKLSEAAKLQNKEITGLETPAEQIKLLDQIPVDSIVQELVRIARGYSEEMSEYQNMIKAYTEQDIQTLHQLIMKSKEEGDNMDAFLDERNEKWIDRMAERMDQRSVFFAVGAGHLWGEKGLIQLLRGQGYSVEPLK
;
A
#
# COMPACT_ATOMS: atom_id res chain seq x y z
N MET A 1 21.20 -9.17 -0.85
CA MET A 1 20.02 -8.28 -0.97
C MET A 1 18.99 -8.99 -1.82
N LYS A 2 17.72 -9.10 -1.39
CA LYS A 2 16.67 -9.75 -2.20
C LYS A 2 16.35 -8.88 -3.42
N PRO A 3 16.05 -9.46 -4.61
CA PRO A 3 15.77 -8.69 -5.83
C PRO A 3 14.70 -7.60 -5.66
N ILE A 4 13.62 -7.88 -4.92
CA ILE A 4 12.55 -6.93 -4.62
C ILE A 4 13.03 -5.67 -3.87
N VAL A 5 14.06 -5.81 -3.03
CA VAL A 5 14.66 -4.68 -2.31
C VAL A 5 15.43 -3.79 -3.29
N LEU A 6 16.16 -4.39 -4.24
CA LEU A 6 16.87 -3.64 -5.27
C LEU A 6 15.90 -2.91 -6.20
N GLN A 7 14.82 -3.57 -6.62
CA GLN A 7 13.76 -2.94 -7.41
C GLN A 7 13.17 -1.73 -6.68
N THR A 8 12.83 -1.89 -5.40
CA THR A 8 12.30 -0.79 -4.58
C THR A 8 13.26 0.40 -4.53
N LEU A 9 14.57 0.15 -4.37
CA LEU A 9 15.57 1.23 -4.34
C LEU A 9 15.64 1.96 -5.68
N LEU A 10 15.57 1.25 -6.81
CA LEU A 10 15.61 1.84 -8.15
C LEU A 10 14.36 2.65 -8.50
N THR A 11 13.18 2.23 -8.03
CA THR A 11 11.91 2.90 -8.32
C THR A 11 11.58 4.03 -7.33
N SER A 12 12.16 4.01 -6.13
CA SER A 12 11.90 5.01 -5.08
C SER A 12 12.45 6.41 -5.39
N SER A 13 13.37 6.54 -6.34
CA SER A 13 13.93 7.82 -6.77
C SER A 13 13.18 8.37 -7.98
N SER A 14 12.33 9.37 -7.77
CA SER A 14 11.77 10.14 -8.87
C SER A 14 12.73 11.28 -9.26
N PRO A 15 13.19 11.36 -10.52
CA PRO A 15 14.03 12.48 -10.96
C PRO A 15 13.27 13.82 -11.00
N SER A 16 11.93 13.83 -10.82
CA SER A 16 11.10 15.03 -10.90
C SER A 16 10.67 15.59 -9.53
N CYS A 17 11.14 15.02 -8.41
CA CYS A 17 10.76 15.46 -7.07
C CYS A 17 12.00 15.85 -6.24
N ASP A 18 12.30 17.14 -6.18
CA ASP A 18 13.45 17.69 -5.45
C ASP A 18 13.34 17.51 -3.91
N SER A 19 12.13 17.26 -3.40
CA SER A 19 11.89 17.08 -1.96
C SER A 19 10.89 15.97 -1.68
N VAL A 20 11.39 14.74 -1.58
CA VAL A 20 10.57 13.58 -1.23
C VAL A 20 10.15 13.69 0.23
N VAL A 21 8.84 13.72 0.47
CA VAL A 21 8.25 13.68 1.81
C VAL A 21 7.64 12.30 2.04
N SER A 22 7.94 11.69 3.18
CA SER A 22 7.31 10.44 3.61
C SER A 22 6.14 10.74 4.55
N TYR A 23 4.92 10.37 4.12
CA TYR A 23 3.73 10.46 4.96
C TYR A 23 3.87 9.63 6.24
N GLU A 24 4.47 8.45 6.16
CA GLU A 24 4.74 7.58 7.31
C GLU A 24 5.60 8.29 8.35
N VAL A 25 6.70 8.93 7.92
CA VAL A 25 7.58 9.71 8.82
C VAL A 25 6.79 10.84 9.48
N LYS A 26 5.99 11.59 8.70
CA LYS A 26 5.20 12.71 9.24
C LYS A 26 4.16 12.27 10.27
N LEU A 27 3.43 11.19 9.98
CA LEU A 27 2.44 10.64 10.90
C LEU A 27 3.10 10.09 12.17
N SER A 28 4.20 9.36 12.02
CA SER A 28 4.97 8.82 13.15
C SER A 28 5.57 9.93 14.03
N GLU A 29 6.10 11.00 13.44
CA GLU A 29 6.58 12.19 14.17
C GLU A 29 5.44 12.85 14.96
N ALA A 30 4.28 13.07 14.32
CA ALA A 30 3.12 13.67 14.97
C ALA A 30 2.58 12.82 16.14
N ALA A 31 2.59 11.49 16.00
CA ALA A 31 2.20 10.56 17.06
C ALA A 31 3.19 10.60 18.23
N LYS A 32 4.51 10.62 17.96
CA LYS A 32 5.56 10.75 18.99
C LYS A 32 5.46 12.06 19.77
N LEU A 33 5.24 13.18 19.10
CA LEU A 33 5.06 14.49 19.74
C LEU A 33 3.86 14.51 20.70
N GLN A 34 2.85 13.68 20.43
CA GLN A 34 1.67 13.51 21.28
C GLN A 34 1.80 12.35 22.29
N ASN A 35 2.98 11.74 22.43
CA ASN A 35 3.23 10.56 23.26
C ASN A 35 2.23 9.40 23.00
N LYS A 36 1.79 9.25 21.75
CA LYS A 36 0.92 8.13 21.36
C LYS A 36 1.76 6.88 21.15
N GLU A 37 1.20 5.75 21.57
CA GLU A 37 1.74 4.44 21.25
C GLU A 37 1.68 4.20 19.73
N ILE A 38 2.78 3.74 19.15
CA ILE A 38 2.87 3.41 17.73
C ILE A 38 3.10 1.90 17.62
N THR A 39 2.20 1.21 16.91
CA THR A 39 2.29 -0.22 16.65
C THR A 39 1.93 -0.53 15.20
N GLY A 40 2.43 -1.63 14.66
CA GLY A 40 2.09 -2.10 13.32
C GLY A 40 0.81 -2.95 13.29
N LEU A 41 0.14 -2.98 12.14
CA LEU A 41 -0.89 -3.99 11.84
C LEU A 41 -0.28 -5.35 11.46
N GLU A 42 1.01 -5.36 11.12
CA GLU A 42 1.82 -6.55 10.87
C GLU A 42 3.26 -6.34 11.32
N THR A 43 3.99 -7.44 11.42
CA THR A 43 5.43 -7.44 11.68
C THR A 43 6.21 -7.35 10.36
N PRO A 44 7.45 -6.84 10.37
CA PRO A 44 8.31 -6.88 9.20
C PRO A 44 8.53 -8.30 8.64
N ALA A 45 8.57 -9.31 9.51
CA ALA A 45 8.74 -10.70 9.10
C ALA A 45 7.51 -11.24 8.35
N GLU A 46 6.30 -10.87 8.77
CA GLU A 46 5.05 -11.21 8.07
C GLU A 46 5.04 -10.62 6.66
N GLN A 47 5.40 -9.34 6.53
CA GLN A 47 5.46 -8.66 5.24
C GLN A 47 6.52 -9.28 4.31
N ILE A 48 7.73 -9.54 4.81
CA ILE A 48 8.81 -10.17 4.02
C ILE A 48 8.40 -11.55 3.52
N LYS A 49 7.70 -12.35 4.34
CA LYS A 49 7.22 -13.67 3.94
C LYS A 49 6.25 -13.61 2.76
N LEU A 50 5.43 -12.56 2.68
CA LEU A 50 4.52 -12.36 1.55
C LEU A 50 5.29 -11.92 0.29
N LEU A 51 6.28 -11.03 0.43
CA LEU A 51 7.14 -10.62 -0.68
C LEU A 51 7.95 -11.79 -1.26
N ASP A 52 8.31 -12.77 -0.44
CA ASP A 52 9.01 -13.99 -0.90
C ASP A 52 8.15 -14.91 -1.78
N GLN A 53 6.84 -14.66 -1.84
CA GLN A 53 5.95 -15.39 -2.75
C GLN A 53 5.96 -14.80 -4.17
N ILE A 54 6.51 -13.59 -4.35
CA ILE A 54 6.63 -12.96 -5.67
C ILE A 54 7.67 -13.76 -6.48
N PRO A 55 7.31 -14.29 -7.67
CA PRO A 55 8.25 -15.02 -8.51
C PRO A 55 9.48 -14.16 -8.84
N VAL A 56 10.67 -14.69 -8.60
CA VAL A 56 11.94 -13.99 -8.86
C VAL A 56 12.06 -13.57 -10.33
N ASP A 57 11.58 -14.42 -11.25
CA ASP A 57 11.62 -14.14 -12.68
C ASP A 57 10.79 -12.89 -13.05
N SER A 58 9.66 -12.65 -12.38
CA SER A 58 8.84 -11.43 -12.55
C SER A 58 9.63 -10.19 -12.18
N ILE A 59 10.29 -10.21 -11.01
CA ILE A 59 11.12 -9.11 -10.52
C ILE A 59 12.31 -8.85 -11.46
N VAL A 60 12.94 -9.89 -11.98
CA VAL A 60 14.08 -9.75 -12.91
C VAL A 60 13.63 -9.15 -14.24
N GLN A 61 12.50 -9.59 -14.79
CA GLN A 61 11.94 -9.03 -16.02
C GLN A 61 11.66 -7.53 -15.85
N GLU A 62 11.09 -7.15 -14.71
CA GLU A 62 10.79 -5.76 -14.41
C GLU A 62 12.06 -4.90 -14.26
N LEU A 63 13.07 -5.41 -13.55
CA LEU A 63 14.38 -4.74 -13.46
C LEU A 63 15.02 -4.52 -14.83
N VAL A 64 14.90 -5.50 -15.75
CA VAL A 64 15.40 -5.37 -17.13
C VAL A 64 14.59 -4.34 -17.92
N ARG A 65 13.26 -4.28 -17.73
CA ARG A 65 12.38 -3.27 -18.32
C ARG A 65 12.82 -1.85 -17.92
N ILE A 66 12.98 -1.62 -16.61
CA ILE A 66 13.45 -0.35 -16.04
C ILE A 66 14.84 0.01 -16.60
N ALA A 67 15.79 -0.93 -16.61
CA ALA A 67 17.14 -0.70 -17.11
C ALA A 67 17.20 -0.34 -18.61
N ARG A 68 16.19 -0.75 -19.40
CA ARG A 68 16.07 -0.43 -20.83
C ARG A 68 15.35 0.90 -21.11
N GLY A 69 14.86 1.59 -20.08
CA GLY A 69 14.25 2.92 -20.22
C GLY A 69 12.85 2.91 -20.83
N TYR A 70 12.11 1.81 -20.71
CA TYR A 70 10.67 1.81 -21.03
C TYR A 70 9.95 2.79 -20.09
N SER A 71 9.19 3.72 -20.66
CA SER A 71 8.69 4.92 -19.96
C SER A 71 7.17 5.09 -20.00
N GLU A 72 6.43 4.09 -20.48
CA GLU A 72 4.95 4.09 -20.48
C GLU A 72 4.37 4.22 -19.07
N GLU A 73 5.13 3.85 -18.04
CA GLU A 73 4.81 3.95 -16.62
C GLU A 73 4.55 5.39 -16.14
N MET A 74 5.15 6.41 -16.79
CA MET A 74 5.03 7.80 -16.32
C MET A 74 3.61 8.35 -16.47
N SER A 75 2.89 8.00 -17.54
CA SER A 75 1.51 8.47 -17.73
C SER A 75 0.54 7.79 -16.76
N GLU A 76 0.73 6.50 -16.50
CA GLU A 76 -0.11 5.75 -15.56
C GLU A 76 0.12 6.23 -14.12
N TYR A 77 1.38 6.49 -13.75
CA TYR A 77 1.73 7.04 -12.45
C TYR A 77 1.12 8.43 -12.20
N GLN A 78 1.09 9.31 -13.21
CA GLN A 78 0.41 10.61 -13.11
C GLN A 78 -1.10 10.46 -12.90
N ASN A 79 -1.74 9.49 -13.56
CA ASN A 79 -3.15 9.19 -13.34
C ASN A 79 -3.42 8.67 -11.92
N MET A 80 -2.52 7.86 -11.36
CA MET A 80 -2.60 7.40 -9.98
C MET A 80 -2.49 8.55 -8.99
N ILE A 81 -1.52 9.47 -9.19
CA ILE A 81 -1.38 10.68 -8.37
C ILE A 81 -2.66 11.49 -8.43
N LYS A 82 -3.20 11.73 -9.64
CA LYS A 82 -4.45 12.47 -9.82
C LYS A 82 -5.60 11.83 -9.03
N ALA A 83 -5.83 10.53 -9.21
CA ALA A 83 -6.88 9.80 -8.50
C ALA A 83 -6.71 9.85 -6.98
N TYR A 84 -5.47 9.70 -6.48
CA TYR A 84 -5.17 9.83 -5.05
C TYR A 84 -5.49 11.24 -4.52
N THR A 85 -5.07 12.30 -5.22
CA THR A 85 -5.30 13.68 -4.80
C THR A 85 -6.77 14.12 -4.88
N GLU A 86 -7.52 13.57 -5.83
CA GLU A 86 -8.96 13.79 -6.00
C GLU A 86 -9.80 12.89 -5.07
N GLN A 87 -9.15 12.06 -4.26
CA GLN A 87 -9.80 11.09 -3.35
C GLN A 87 -10.67 10.06 -4.08
N ASP A 88 -10.40 9.82 -5.36
CA ASP A 88 -11.09 8.81 -6.16
C ASP A 88 -10.48 7.42 -5.93
N ILE A 89 -10.84 6.84 -4.78
CA ILE A 89 -10.31 5.54 -4.33
C ILE A 89 -10.71 4.38 -5.26
N GLN A 90 -11.82 4.52 -6.01
CA GLN A 90 -12.25 3.48 -6.96
C GLN A 90 -11.37 3.50 -8.21
N THR A 91 -11.15 4.67 -8.80
CA THR A 91 -10.24 4.82 -9.94
C THR A 91 -8.81 4.48 -9.54
N LEU A 92 -8.37 4.93 -8.36
CA LEU A 92 -7.04 4.59 -7.84
C LEU A 92 -6.86 3.07 -7.71
N HIS A 93 -7.85 2.38 -7.16
CA HIS A 93 -7.83 0.91 -7.09
C HIS A 93 -7.73 0.30 -8.49
N GLN A 94 -8.56 0.71 -9.45
CA GLN A 94 -8.50 0.18 -10.82
C GLN A 94 -7.13 0.40 -11.47
N LEU A 95 -6.50 1.56 -11.27
CA LEU A 95 -5.16 1.86 -11.78
C LEU A 95 -4.09 0.98 -11.13
N ILE A 96 -4.15 0.80 -9.81
CA ILE A 96 -3.26 -0.12 -9.07
C ILE A 96 -3.43 -1.56 -9.58
N MET A 97 -4.66 -1.97 -9.91
CA MET A 97 -4.94 -3.30 -10.44
C MET A 97 -4.48 -3.45 -11.90
N LYS A 98 -4.59 -2.39 -12.70
CA LYS A 98 -4.23 -2.37 -14.13
C LYS A 98 -2.73 -2.36 -14.36
N SER A 99 -1.96 -1.67 -13.51
CA SER A 99 -0.49 -1.66 -13.60
C SER A 99 0.14 -3.02 -13.29
N LYS A 100 -0.67 -4.03 -12.94
CA LYS A 100 -0.26 -5.41 -12.71
C LYS A 100 -0.43 -6.18 -14.02
N GLU A 101 0.61 -6.24 -14.84
CA GLU A 101 0.65 -7.20 -15.95
C GLU A 101 0.78 -8.64 -15.43
N GLU A 102 0.31 -9.59 -16.24
CA GLU A 102 0.10 -11.01 -15.96
C GLU A 102 1.31 -11.70 -15.28
N GLY A 103 1.23 -11.92 -13.97
CA GLY A 103 2.23 -12.71 -13.22
C GLY A 103 2.40 -12.30 -11.75
N ASP A 104 2.06 -11.06 -11.42
CA ASP A 104 2.19 -10.55 -10.06
C ASP A 104 0.90 -10.77 -9.25
N ASN A 105 0.95 -11.70 -8.30
CA ASN A 105 -0.14 -12.01 -7.36
C ASN A 105 -0.28 -10.92 -6.26
N MET A 106 -0.18 -9.65 -6.66
CA MET A 106 -0.23 -8.50 -5.76
C MET A 106 -1.65 -8.27 -5.18
N ASP A 107 -2.68 -8.81 -5.85
CA ASP A 107 -4.04 -8.86 -5.32
C ASP A 107 -4.08 -9.73 -4.08
N ALA A 108 -3.59 -10.98 -4.18
CA ALA A 108 -3.46 -11.83 -3.01
C ALA A 108 -2.55 -11.21 -1.95
N PHE A 109 -1.52 -10.44 -2.34
CA PHE A 109 -0.67 -9.74 -1.37
C PHE A 109 -1.44 -8.73 -0.51
N LEU A 110 -2.24 -7.85 -1.12
CA LEU A 110 -3.03 -6.86 -0.36
C LEU A 110 -4.20 -7.51 0.36
N ASP A 111 -4.88 -8.45 -0.29
CA ASP A 111 -6.03 -9.15 0.25
C ASP A 111 -5.66 -10.00 1.47
N GLU A 112 -4.57 -10.77 1.41
CA GLU A 112 -4.10 -11.59 2.54
C GLU A 112 -3.70 -10.70 3.73
N ARG A 113 -3.18 -9.49 3.48
CA ARG A 113 -2.88 -8.51 4.53
C ARG A 113 -4.16 -7.95 5.12
N ASN A 114 -5.10 -7.52 4.30
CA ASN A 114 -6.38 -6.96 4.74
C ASN A 114 -7.19 -7.97 5.57
N GLU A 115 -7.25 -9.23 5.16
CA GLU A 115 -7.92 -10.32 5.89
C GLU A 115 -7.28 -10.58 7.25
N LYS A 116 -5.95 -10.45 7.40
CA LYS A 116 -5.29 -10.56 8.70
C LYS A 116 -5.45 -9.31 9.56
N TRP A 117 -5.46 -8.14 8.93
CA TRP A 117 -5.52 -6.86 9.62
C TRP A 117 -6.89 -6.60 10.20
N ILE A 118 -7.97 -7.04 9.54
CA ILE A 118 -9.32 -6.71 9.98
C ILE A 118 -9.60 -7.18 11.41
N ASP A 119 -9.19 -8.41 11.76
CA ASP A 119 -9.37 -8.95 13.11
C ASP A 119 -8.51 -8.19 14.14
N ARG A 120 -7.28 -7.83 13.77
CA ARG A 120 -6.38 -7.01 14.62
C ARG A 120 -6.91 -5.60 14.81
N MET A 121 -7.56 -5.03 13.79
CA MET A 121 -8.20 -3.73 13.86
C MET A 121 -9.40 -3.78 14.80
N ALA A 122 -10.28 -4.78 14.64
CA ALA A 122 -11.45 -4.98 15.49
C ALA A 122 -11.07 -5.11 16.97
N GLU A 123 -10.12 -6.00 17.28
CA GLU A 123 -9.62 -6.20 18.66
C GLU A 123 -9.15 -4.88 19.30
N ARG A 124 -8.42 -4.06 18.54
CA ARG A 124 -7.88 -2.79 19.04
C ARG A 124 -8.95 -1.70 19.17
N MET A 125 -9.91 -1.66 18.25
CA MET A 125 -11.02 -0.71 18.28
C MET A 125 -11.99 -0.97 19.44
N ASP A 126 -12.17 -2.23 19.81
CA ASP A 126 -13.01 -2.62 20.96
C ASP A 126 -12.44 -2.12 22.30
N GLN A 127 -11.12 -1.92 22.38
CA GLN A 127 -10.45 -1.48 23.59
C GLN A 127 -10.40 0.05 23.74
N ARG A 128 -10.21 0.78 22.63
CA ARG A 128 -10.05 2.24 22.61
C ARG A 128 -10.21 2.81 21.21
N SER A 129 -10.34 4.13 21.12
CA SER A 129 -10.23 4.84 19.84
C SER A 129 -8.81 4.71 19.29
N VAL A 130 -8.69 4.26 18.04
CA VAL A 130 -7.41 4.03 17.35
C VAL A 130 -7.39 4.78 16.02
N PHE A 131 -6.25 5.36 15.68
CA PHE A 131 -5.98 5.88 14.35
C PHE A 131 -5.15 4.85 13.57
N PHE A 132 -5.68 4.37 12.45
CA PHE A 132 -4.99 3.45 11.55
C PHE A 132 -4.50 4.21 10.31
N ALA A 133 -3.19 4.17 10.06
CA ALA A 133 -2.60 4.69 8.83
C ALA A 133 -2.24 3.51 7.91
N VAL A 134 -2.81 3.49 6.71
CA VAL A 134 -2.59 2.45 5.70
C VAL A 134 -2.46 3.09 4.31
N GLY A 135 -1.80 2.40 3.38
CA GLY A 135 -1.76 2.83 1.98
C GLY A 135 -3.14 2.78 1.33
N ALA A 136 -3.45 3.73 0.45
CA ALA A 136 -4.77 3.84 -0.18
C ALA A 136 -5.19 2.61 -1.00
N GLY A 137 -4.21 1.83 -1.51
CA GLY A 137 -4.47 0.56 -2.18
C GLY A 137 -5.18 -0.49 -1.31
N HIS A 138 -5.16 -0.34 0.02
CA HIS A 138 -5.85 -1.26 0.93
C HIS A 138 -7.34 -0.96 1.11
N LEU A 139 -7.83 0.21 0.67
CA LEU A 139 -9.15 0.70 1.11
C LEU A 139 -10.33 0.12 0.31
N TRP A 140 -10.16 -0.05 -1.00
CA TRP A 140 -11.22 -0.42 -1.94
C TRP A 140 -11.10 -1.88 -2.42
N GLY A 141 -12.17 -2.39 -3.04
CA GLY A 141 -12.27 -3.78 -3.52
C GLY A 141 -13.12 -4.66 -2.60
N GLU A 142 -13.44 -5.87 -3.04
CA GLU A 142 -14.26 -6.83 -2.26
C GLU A 142 -13.60 -7.19 -0.93
N LYS A 143 -12.27 -7.27 -0.93
CA LYS A 143 -11.42 -7.49 0.26
C LYS A 143 -10.71 -6.21 0.72
N GLY A 144 -11.19 -5.04 0.29
CA GLY A 144 -10.74 -3.76 0.77
C GLY A 144 -11.18 -3.51 2.22
N LEU A 145 -10.37 -2.81 3.01
CA LEU A 145 -10.63 -2.56 4.42
C LEU A 145 -12.00 -1.90 4.68
N ILE A 146 -12.47 -1.01 3.79
CA ILE A 146 -13.79 -0.39 3.93
C ILE A 146 -14.90 -1.45 3.88
N GLN A 147 -14.81 -2.38 2.93
CA GLN A 147 -15.81 -3.43 2.75
C GLN A 147 -15.74 -4.46 3.89
N LEU A 148 -14.53 -4.84 4.30
CA LEU A 148 -14.32 -5.78 5.41
C LEU A 148 -14.83 -5.21 6.74
N LEU A 149 -14.56 -3.94 7.04
CA LEU A 149 -15.07 -3.26 8.24
C LEU A 149 -16.60 -3.20 8.25
N ARG A 150 -17.22 -2.83 7.13
CA ARG A 150 -18.68 -2.87 6.99
C ARG A 150 -19.23 -4.29 7.17
N GLY A 151 -18.54 -5.29 6.64
CA GLY A 151 -18.89 -6.70 6.83
C GLY A 151 -18.85 -7.17 8.28
N GLN A 152 -17.97 -6.58 9.11
CA GLN A 152 -17.94 -6.80 10.56
C GLN A 152 -18.96 -5.95 11.34
N GLY A 153 -19.78 -5.15 10.67
CA GLY A 153 -20.84 -4.35 11.29
C GLY A 153 -20.43 -2.94 11.69
N TYR A 154 -19.22 -2.48 11.33
CA TYR A 154 -18.81 -1.09 11.57
C TYR A 154 -19.46 -0.12 10.58
N SER A 155 -19.84 1.07 11.06
CA SER A 155 -20.14 2.20 10.18
C SER A 155 -18.82 2.81 9.70
N VAL A 156 -18.68 2.99 8.38
CA VAL A 156 -17.48 3.57 7.77
C VAL A 156 -17.90 4.76 6.93
N GLU A 157 -17.50 5.94 7.40
CA GLU A 157 -17.85 7.24 6.82
C GLU A 157 -16.58 8.00 6.40
N PRO A 158 -16.57 8.63 5.21
CA PRO A 158 -15.47 9.50 4.82
C PRO A 158 -15.45 10.75 5.72
N LEU A 159 -14.26 11.15 6.16
CA LEU A 159 -14.06 12.46 6.79
C LEU A 159 -14.16 13.54 5.71
N LYS A 160 -14.97 14.58 5.97
CA LYS A 160 -15.15 15.74 5.08
C LYS A 160 -14.19 16.87 5.42
#